data_AF-A0AAU1HRK4-F1
#
_entry.id   AF-A0AAU1HRK4-F1
#
_cell.length_a   1.000
_cell.length_b   1.000
_cell.length_c   1.000
_cell.angle_alpha   90.00
_cell.angle_beta   90.00
_cell.angle_gamma   90.00
#
_symmetry.space_group_name_H-M   'P 1'
#
loop_
_entity.id
_entity.type
_entity.pdbx_description
1 polymer ?
#
loop_
_entity_poly.entity_id
_entity_poly.type
_entity_poly.pdbx_seq_one_letter_code
_entity_poly.pdbx_strand_id
1 'polypeptide(L)'
;MSTPSLGAVGVPTATAGKAQATGVPAPLAHPVEVATLWRPSAPCTPQGCVDATGPARAVPLAALRIAAVLLLLIVGFLLTPLGGRIPGTLVRRWSRWVVRAAGVRVRIDGGAAPEGGLLLVANHVSWLDIPLLAAVRPARMLAKSEIRDWPVAGWMTARSGALFIDRDRIRALPGTVARIAEALRAGDAVAVFPEGSTWCGRAQGHFRRAAFQAALDAGVPVQPVRLRYRAAQGTPDTAAAFVGADSLLTSVWRVVRARELVAEAEVREPIAPGSCPDRRSLAEAAQLSTGLGGVVRRRLPVRTGGGRA
;
A
#
# COMPACT_ATOMS: atom_id res chain seq x y z
N MET A 1 59.06 10.79 -37.30
CA MET A 1 59.75 9.50 -37.18
C MET A 1 60.78 9.61 -36.06
N SER A 2 60.97 8.53 -35.31
CA SER A 2 61.85 8.39 -34.13
C SER A 2 61.21 8.76 -32.78
N THR A 3 60.65 7.75 -32.13
CA THR A 3 60.57 7.60 -30.66
C THR A 3 61.98 7.49 -30.07
N PRO A 4 62.21 7.87 -28.79
CA PRO A 4 62.35 6.87 -27.71
C PRO A 4 61.69 7.32 -26.37
N SER A 5 61.05 6.43 -25.61
CA SER A 5 61.60 5.55 -24.55
C SER A 5 61.97 6.24 -23.22
N LEU A 6 61.13 5.95 -22.22
CA LEU A 6 61.42 5.58 -20.81
C LEU A 6 62.54 6.29 -20.05
N GLY A 7 62.15 7.01 -18.99
CA GLY A 7 63.00 7.39 -17.88
C GLY A 7 62.31 7.06 -16.56
N ALA A 8 62.93 6.19 -15.77
CA ALA A 8 62.49 5.76 -14.45
C ALA A 8 62.87 6.78 -13.35
N VAL A 9 62.43 6.44 -12.13
CA VAL A 9 62.99 6.84 -10.82
C VAL A 9 62.31 8.02 -10.13
N GLY A 10 61.88 7.78 -8.88
CA GLY A 10 61.71 8.84 -7.87
C GLY A 10 60.59 8.59 -6.88
N VAL A 11 60.81 7.73 -5.89
CA VAL A 11 60.07 7.81 -4.61
C VAL A 11 60.83 8.78 -3.71
N PRO A 12 60.15 9.80 -3.16
CA PRO A 12 60.44 10.24 -1.81
C PRO A 12 59.19 10.19 -0.92
N THR A 13 59.35 9.52 0.20
CA THR A 13 58.49 9.56 1.39
C THR A 13 58.49 10.95 2.02
N ALA A 14 57.30 11.51 2.29
CA ALA A 14 57.11 12.64 3.20
C ALA A 14 55.79 12.51 3.98
N THR A 15 55.93 12.12 5.25
CA THR A 15 55.28 12.65 6.46
C THR A 15 53.82 13.11 6.43
N ALA A 16 53.00 12.32 7.14
CA ALA A 16 51.93 12.69 8.07
C ALA A 16 51.39 14.14 8.07
N GLY A 17 50.13 14.28 7.64
CA GLY A 17 49.21 15.33 8.07
C GLY A 17 47.84 14.73 8.34
N LYS A 18 47.49 14.51 9.61
CA LYS A 18 46.14 14.11 10.04
C LYS A 18 45.20 15.31 9.85
N ALA A 19 44.41 15.31 8.78
CA ALA A 19 43.23 16.17 8.66
C ALA A 19 42.00 15.38 9.12
N GLN A 20 41.36 15.88 10.17
CA GLN A 20 40.16 15.33 10.80
C GLN A 20 39.00 15.38 9.81
N ALA A 21 38.46 14.21 9.45
CA ALA A 21 37.21 14.09 8.71
C ALA A 21 36.04 14.41 9.64
N THR A 22 35.47 15.60 9.52
CA THR A 22 34.16 15.93 10.08
C THR A 22 33.09 15.17 9.29
N GLY A 23 32.82 13.94 9.71
CA GLY A 23 31.77 13.10 9.16
C GLY A 23 30.39 13.62 9.54
N VAL A 24 29.66 14.15 8.56
CA VAL A 24 28.20 14.20 8.60
C VAL A 24 27.72 12.84 8.05
N PRO A 25 26.97 12.02 8.82
CA PRO A 25 26.47 10.78 8.27
C PRO A 25 25.43 11.09 7.19
N ALA A 26 25.70 10.63 5.96
CA ALA A 26 24.72 10.63 4.89
C ALA A 26 23.47 9.85 5.35
N PRO A 27 22.25 10.33 5.06
CA PRO A 27 21.05 9.55 5.36
C PRO A 27 21.14 8.22 4.61
N LEU A 28 20.89 7.12 5.33
CA LEU A 28 20.83 5.78 4.79
C LEU A 28 19.82 5.76 3.64
N ALA A 29 20.32 5.84 2.41
CA ALA A 29 19.52 5.67 1.22
C ALA A 29 19.06 4.21 1.21
N HIS A 30 17.76 3.99 1.44
CA HIS A 30 17.16 2.70 1.17
C HIS A 30 17.40 2.35 -0.31
N PRO A 31 17.97 1.18 -0.63
CA PRO A 31 18.21 0.80 -2.02
C PRO A 31 16.90 0.85 -2.80
N VAL A 32 16.92 1.49 -3.97
CA VAL A 32 15.79 1.55 -4.89
C VAL A 32 15.37 0.12 -5.21
N GLU A 33 14.19 -0.28 -4.76
CA GLU A 33 13.71 -1.65 -4.81
C GLU A 33 13.42 -2.04 -6.28
N VAL A 34 14.28 -2.89 -6.86
CA VAL A 34 14.16 -3.31 -8.26
C VAL A 34 12.94 -4.21 -8.42
N ALA A 35 12.00 -3.80 -9.29
CA ALA A 35 10.81 -4.58 -9.60
C ALA A 35 11.19 -5.96 -10.16
N THR A 36 10.77 -7.04 -9.50
CA THR A 36 10.84 -8.39 -10.09
C THR A 36 9.44 -8.93 -10.34
N LEU A 37 9.31 -9.95 -11.19
CA LEU A 37 8.03 -10.67 -11.39
C LEU A 37 7.39 -11.11 -10.06
N TRP A 38 8.23 -11.38 -9.06
CA TRP A 38 7.85 -11.85 -7.74
C TRP A 38 7.70 -10.71 -6.71
N ARG A 39 8.31 -9.55 -6.96
CA ARG A 39 8.25 -8.33 -6.14
C ARG A 39 7.72 -7.16 -6.97
N PRO A 40 6.38 -7.03 -7.10
CA PRO A 40 5.80 -5.94 -7.89
C PRO A 40 6.13 -4.61 -7.22
N SER A 41 6.67 -3.67 -7.98
CA SER A 41 6.64 -2.26 -7.63
C SER A 41 5.83 -1.51 -8.69
N ALA A 42 5.03 -0.55 -8.23
CA ALA A 42 4.40 0.39 -9.15
C ALA A 42 5.50 1.26 -9.80
N PRO A 43 5.37 1.62 -11.08
CA PRO A 43 6.27 2.60 -11.71
C PRO A 43 6.02 4.04 -11.22
N CYS A 44 5.12 4.23 -10.25
CA CYS A 44 4.76 5.52 -9.70
C CYS A 44 5.88 6.07 -8.81
N THR A 45 6.28 7.32 -9.05
CA THR A 45 7.21 8.05 -8.20
C THR A 45 6.52 9.28 -7.61
N PRO A 46 6.96 9.79 -6.46
CA PRO A 46 6.41 11.02 -5.90
C PRO A 46 6.48 12.18 -6.89
N GLN A 47 7.62 12.37 -7.57
CA GLN A 47 7.85 13.46 -8.52
C GLN A 47 6.98 13.37 -9.78
N GLY A 48 6.63 12.15 -10.20
CA GLY A 48 5.88 11.93 -11.45
C GLY A 48 4.38 11.71 -11.26
N CYS A 49 3.91 11.52 -10.03
CA CYS A 49 2.53 11.12 -9.77
C CYS A 49 1.83 11.87 -8.65
N VAL A 50 2.57 12.50 -7.74
CA VAL A 50 2.00 13.21 -6.59
C VAL A 50 1.96 14.70 -6.93
N ASP A 51 0.78 15.17 -7.29
CA ASP A 51 0.58 16.59 -7.56
C ASP A 51 0.23 17.30 -6.25
N ALA A 52 0.96 18.38 -5.94
CA ALA A 52 0.61 19.28 -4.85
C ALA A 52 -0.52 20.22 -5.29
N THR A 53 -1.72 19.69 -5.51
CA THR A 53 -2.87 20.49 -5.96
C THR A 53 -3.56 21.16 -4.77
N GLY A 54 -2.97 22.24 -4.26
CA GLY A 54 -3.70 23.22 -3.47
C GLY A 54 -2.91 23.89 -2.33
N PRO A 55 -3.45 24.98 -1.77
CA PRO A 55 -2.85 25.61 -0.60
C PRO A 55 -2.82 24.61 0.55
N ALA A 56 -1.68 24.46 1.21
CA ALA A 56 -1.58 23.55 2.34
C ALA A 56 -2.18 24.19 3.61
N ARG A 57 -2.64 23.38 4.59
CA ARG A 57 -3.22 23.88 5.86
C ARG A 57 -2.21 24.67 6.71
N ALA A 58 -2.54 25.10 7.92
CA ALA A 58 -1.53 25.63 8.84
C ALA A 58 -0.77 24.48 9.53
N VAL A 59 0.52 24.69 9.86
CA VAL A 59 1.34 23.71 10.58
C VAL A 59 0.71 23.26 11.91
N PRO A 60 0.16 24.15 12.77
CA PRO A 60 -0.47 23.72 14.03
C PRO A 60 -1.65 22.78 13.82
N LEU A 61 -2.46 22.99 12.78
CA LEU A 61 -3.58 22.09 12.48
C LEU A 61 -3.09 20.71 12.03
N ALA A 62 -1.99 20.65 11.26
CA ALA A 62 -1.38 19.38 10.86
C ALA A 62 -0.83 18.62 12.07
N ALA A 63 -0.17 19.32 13.01
CA ALA A 63 0.30 18.73 14.25
C ALA A 63 -0.86 18.18 15.11
N LEU A 64 -1.95 18.93 15.24
CA LEU A 64 -3.15 18.49 15.96
C LEU A 64 -3.80 17.26 15.32
N ARG A 65 -3.84 17.19 13.99
CA ARG A 65 -4.30 15.99 13.26
C ARG A 65 -3.41 14.78 13.52
N ILE A 66 -2.09 14.95 13.48
CA ILE A 66 -1.14 13.88 13.81
C ILE A 66 -1.37 13.39 15.25
N ALA A 67 -1.46 14.32 16.21
CA ALA A 67 -1.71 13.97 17.61
C ALA A 67 -3.03 13.22 17.78
N ALA A 68 -4.10 13.64 17.10
CA ALA A 68 -5.39 12.95 17.13
C ALA A 68 -5.31 11.53 16.53
N VAL A 69 -4.61 11.35 15.40
CA VAL A 69 -4.39 10.02 14.81
C VAL A 69 -3.59 9.14 15.77
N LEU A 70 -2.49 9.64 16.33
CA LEU A 70 -1.66 8.89 17.28
C LEU A 70 -2.45 8.49 18.53
N LEU A 71 -3.26 9.40 19.09
CA LEU A 71 -4.13 9.09 20.21
C LEU A 71 -5.11 7.96 19.88
N LEU A 72 -5.76 8.00 18.72
CA LEU A 72 -6.64 6.91 18.28
C LEU A 72 -5.87 5.61 18.00
N LEU A 73 -4.63 5.65 17.52
CA LEU A 73 -3.85 4.43 17.37
C LEU A 73 -3.46 3.85 18.74
N ILE A 74 -3.10 4.68 19.71
CA ILE A 74 -2.77 4.27 21.08
C ILE A 74 -4.00 3.68 21.78
N VAL A 75 -5.15 4.36 21.72
CA VAL A 75 -6.39 3.83 22.32
C VAL A 75 -6.80 2.52 21.63
N GLY A 76 -6.70 2.45 20.30
CA GLY A 76 -6.95 1.22 19.57
C GLY A 76 -6.02 0.09 20.00
N PHE A 77 -4.73 0.38 20.17
CA PHE A 77 -3.73 -0.55 20.70
C PHE A 77 -4.11 -1.08 22.08
N LEU A 78 -4.48 -0.19 23.01
CA LEU A 78 -4.91 -0.55 24.37
C LEU A 78 -6.19 -1.38 24.41
N LEU A 79 -7.07 -1.23 23.40
CA LEU A 79 -8.33 -1.98 23.29
C LEU A 79 -8.17 -3.34 22.56
N THR A 80 -7.07 -3.60 21.87
CA THR A 80 -6.81 -4.89 21.20
C THR A 80 -6.95 -6.15 22.09
N PRO A 81 -6.62 -6.20 23.41
CA PRO A 81 -6.88 -7.38 24.23
C PRO A 81 -8.38 -7.73 24.36
N LEU A 82 -9.27 -6.76 24.13
CA LEU A 82 -10.71 -7.03 24.08
C LEU A 82 -11.11 -7.77 22.79
N GLY A 83 -10.28 -7.70 21.74
CA GLY A 83 -10.31 -8.58 20.57
C GLY A 83 -11.68 -8.73 19.92
N GLY A 84 -12.04 -9.97 19.57
CA GLY A 84 -13.32 -10.35 18.95
C GLY A 84 -14.58 -10.07 19.79
N ARG A 85 -14.42 -9.53 21.01
CA ARG A 85 -15.56 -9.03 21.81
C ARG A 85 -16.01 -7.63 21.37
N ILE A 86 -15.19 -6.93 20.58
CA ILE A 86 -15.54 -5.61 20.05
C ILE A 86 -16.51 -5.82 18.88
N PRO A 87 -17.73 -5.24 18.93
CA PRO A 87 -18.67 -5.35 17.83
C PRO A 87 -18.10 -4.77 16.54
N GLY A 88 -18.32 -5.45 15.41
CA GLY A 88 -17.83 -4.99 14.11
C GLY A 88 -18.32 -3.57 13.75
N THR A 89 -19.48 -3.17 14.24
CA THR A 89 -20.00 -1.79 14.10
C THR A 89 -19.10 -0.75 14.75
N LEU A 90 -18.50 -1.05 15.91
CA LEU A 90 -17.56 -0.16 16.59
C LEU A 90 -16.23 -0.10 15.83
N VAL A 91 -15.73 -1.24 15.34
CA VAL A 91 -14.51 -1.28 14.49
C VAL A 91 -14.68 -0.42 13.24
N ARG A 92 -15.86 -0.49 12.59
CA ARG A 92 -16.16 0.35 11.42
C ARG A 92 -16.16 1.84 11.77
N ARG A 93 -16.83 2.22 12.86
CA ARG A 93 -16.87 3.63 13.32
C ARG A 93 -15.48 4.15 13.68
N TRP A 94 -14.72 3.35 14.44
CA TRP A 94 -13.35 3.66 14.82
C TRP A 94 -12.47 3.91 13.61
N SER A 95 -12.53 3.01 12.63
CA SER A 95 -11.71 3.12 11.41
C SER A 95 -12.07 4.39 10.62
N ARG A 96 -13.34 4.79 10.59
CA ARG A 96 -13.74 6.09 10.01
C ARG A 96 -13.20 7.27 10.81
N TRP A 97 -13.12 7.19 12.13
CA TRP A 97 -12.54 8.25 12.96
C TRP A 97 -11.05 8.39 12.74
N VAL A 98 -10.31 7.29 12.60
CA VAL A 98 -8.87 7.33 12.27
C VAL A 98 -8.62 8.09 10.98
N VAL A 99 -9.37 7.79 9.90
CA VAL A 99 -9.24 8.50 8.62
C VAL A 99 -9.66 9.98 8.74
N ARG A 100 -10.74 10.27 9.48
CA ARG A 100 -11.20 11.64 9.72
C ARG A 100 -10.24 12.48 10.56
N ALA A 101 -9.56 11.87 11.54
CA ALA A 101 -8.55 12.52 12.36
C ALA A 101 -7.34 12.98 11.53
N ALA A 102 -7.01 12.25 10.46
CA ALA A 102 -6.02 12.68 9.48
C ALA A 102 -6.47 13.88 8.62
N GLY A 103 -7.71 14.35 8.79
CA GLY A 103 -8.29 15.46 8.03
C GLY A 103 -8.96 15.05 6.72
N VAL A 104 -9.19 13.74 6.52
CA VAL A 104 -9.75 13.17 5.30
C VAL A 104 -11.24 12.85 5.48
N ARG A 105 -12.08 13.33 4.57
CA ARG A 105 -13.51 13.00 4.59
C ARG A 105 -13.71 11.60 4.03
N VAL A 106 -14.51 10.79 4.73
CA VAL A 106 -14.81 9.41 4.31
C VAL A 106 -16.19 9.34 3.66
N ARG A 107 -16.24 8.91 2.41
CA ARG A 107 -17.47 8.50 1.70
C ARG A 107 -17.40 7.02 1.41
N ILE A 108 -18.44 6.29 1.79
CA ILE A 108 -18.58 4.86 1.50
C ILE A 108 -19.90 4.75 0.76
N ASP A 109 -19.84 4.21 -0.46
CA ASP A 109 -21.00 3.90 -1.29
C ASP A 109 -21.19 2.39 -1.37
N GLY A 110 -22.44 1.95 -1.25
CA GLY A 110 -22.79 0.53 -1.10
C GLY A 110 -22.44 -0.08 0.27
N GLY A 111 -22.64 -1.39 0.36
CA GLY A 111 -22.36 -2.18 1.56
C GLY A 111 -21.83 -3.57 1.18
N ALA A 112 -20.86 -4.06 1.94
CA ALA A 112 -20.43 -5.45 1.81
C ALA A 112 -21.39 -6.35 2.60
N ALA A 113 -21.51 -7.62 2.18
CA ALA A 113 -22.24 -8.62 2.96
C ALA A 113 -21.79 -8.57 4.43
N PRO A 114 -22.70 -8.52 5.41
CA PRO A 114 -22.33 -8.27 6.81
C PRO A 114 -21.68 -9.49 7.47
N GLU A 115 -22.02 -10.70 7.01
CA GLU A 115 -21.67 -11.96 7.65
C GLU A 115 -21.12 -12.98 6.63
N GLY A 116 -20.61 -14.10 7.14
CA GLY A 116 -20.07 -15.21 6.35
C GLY A 116 -18.68 -14.95 5.76
N GLY A 117 -18.04 -16.01 5.28
CA GLY A 117 -16.73 -15.92 4.63
C GLY A 117 -16.79 -15.00 3.42
N LEU A 118 -15.86 -14.04 3.34
CA LEU A 118 -15.80 -13.09 2.22
C LEU A 118 -14.38 -12.67 1.91
N LEU A 119 -13.97 -12.76 0.64
CA LEU A 119 -12.73 -12.16 0.19
C LEU A 119 -12.99 -10.71 -0.29
N LEU A 120 -12.62 -9.73 0.54
CA LEU A 120 -12.68 -8.32 0.19
C LEU A 120 -11.41 -7.93 -0.57
N VAL A 121 -11.56 -7.47 -1.82
CA VAL A 121 -10.42 -7.09 -2.67
C VAL A 121 -10.51 -5.64 -3.10
N ALA A 122 -9.40 -4.92 -3.06
CA ALA A 122 -9.37 -3.53 -3.48
C ALA A 122 -8.08 -3.15 -4.21
N ASN A 123 -8.17 -2.09 -5.01
CA ASN A 123 -6.99 -1.40 -5.50
C ASN A 123 -6.25 -0.72 -4.33
N HIS A 124 -4.94 -0.48 -4.47
CA HIS A 124 -4.13 0.04 -3.36
C HIS A 124 -3.43 1.34 -3.74
N VAL A 125 -3.68 2.40 -2.99
CA VAL A 125 -3.18 3.75 -3.22
C VAL A 125 -2.42 4.30 -2.02
N SER A 126 -2.90 4.04 -0.80
CA SER A 126 -2.43 4.70 0.41
C SER A 126 -2.43 3.76 1.62
N TRP A 127 -1.67 4.11 2.64
CA TRP A 127 -1.79 3.52 3.98
C TRP A 127 -3.19 3.74 4.59
N LEU A 128 -3.91 4.78 4.15
CA LEU A 128 -5.30 5.05 4.53
C LEU A 128 -6.28 3.99 4.03
N ASP A 129 -5.91 3.17 3.06
CA ASP A 129 -6.79 2.14 2.49
C ASP A 129 -7.13 1.05 3.51
N ILE A 130 -6.20 0.74 4.42
CA ILE A 130 -6.38 -0.28 5.46
C ILE A 130 -7.54 0.08 6.39
N PRO A 131 -7.54 1.25 7.09
CA PRO A 131 -8.69 1.65 7.90
C PRO A 131 -9.93 1.93 7.03
N LEU A 132 -9.78 2.34 5.77
CA LEU A 132 -10.93 2.54 4.90
C LEU A 132 -11.66 1.23 4.57
N LEU A 133 -10.94 0.14 4.30
CA LEU A 133 -11.54 -1.19 4.13
C LEU A 133 -12.14 -1.71 5.43
N ALA A 134 -11.47 -1.51 6.58
CA ALA A 134 -12.04 -1.87 7.88
C ALA A 134 -13.33 -1.08 8.21
N ALA A 135 -13.48 0.13 7.67
CA ALA A 135 -14.71 0.92 7.74
C ALA A 135 -15.82 0.39 6.82
N VAL A 136 -15.48 -0.26 5.70
CA VAL A 136 -16.44 -0.99 4.85
C VAL A 136 -16.93 -2.22 5.61
N ARG A 137 -16.01 -3.14 5.89
CA ARG A 137 -16.27 -4.38 6.62
C ARG A 137 -15.02 -4.77 7.42
N PRO A 138 -15.12 -4.99 8.75
CA PRO A 138 -14.02 -5.54 9.54
C PRO A 138 -13.60 -6.89 8.97
N ALA A 139 -12.30 -7.03 8.68
CA ALA A 139 -11.75 -8.19 8.02
C ALA A 139 -10.30 -8.42 8.48
N ARG A 140 -9.84 -9.66 8.41
CA ARG A 140 -8.43 -10.03 8.59
C ARG A 140 -7.65 -9.53 7.38
N MET A 141 -6.71 -8.61 7.59
CA MET A 141 -5.91 -8.07 6.49
C MET A 141 -4.79 -9.06 6.11
N LEU A 142 -4.56 -9.26 4.81
CA LEU A 142 -3.36 -9.92 4.31
C LEU A 142 -2.21 -8.91 4.26
N ALA A 143 -1.32 -8.97 5.24
CA ALA A 143 -0.19 -8.06 5.38
C ALA A 143 1.12 -8.69 4.86
N LYS A 144 2.04 -7.85 4.38
CA LYS A 144 3.42 -8.25 4.11
C LYS A 144 4.10 -8.68 5.42
N SER A 145 4.94 -9.71 5.39
CA SER A 145 5.68 -10.20 6.57
C SER A 145 6.50 -9.10 7.24
N GLU A 146 7.06 -8.16 6.49
CA GLU A 146 7.88 -7.05 6.97
C GLU A 146 7.07 -6.04 7.82
N ILE A 147 5.74 -5.98 7.64
CA ILE A 147 4.86 -5.15 8.48
C ILE A 147 4.85 -5.68 9.91
N ARG A 148 5.12 -6.97 10.13
CA ARG A 148 5.20 -7.57 11.47
C ARG A 148 6.27 -6.91 12.33
N ASP A 149 7.35 -6.45 11.69
CA ASP A 149 8.51 -5.88 12.37
C ASP A 149 8.32 -4.38 12.66
N TRP A 150 7.21 -3.78 12.23
CA TRP A 150 6.95 -2.36 12.47
C TRP A 150 6.46 -2.13 13.90
N PRO A 151 7.05 -1.18 14.65
CA PRO A 151 6.59 -0.88 16.00
C PRO A 151 5.16 -0.36 15.94
N VAL A 152 4.31 -0.85 16.85
CA VAL A 152 2.86 -0.59 16.91
C VAL A 152 2.05 -1.27 15.80
N ALA A 153 2.29 -0.95 14.53
CA ALA A 153 1.50 -1.46 13.41
C ALA A 153 1.61 -2.99 13.27
N GLY A 154 2.81 -3.56 13.41
CA GLY A 154 3.03 -5.01 13.34
C GLY A 154 2.36 -5.76 14.48
N TRP A 155 2.40 -5.21 15.69
CA TRP A 155 1.75 -5.79 16.87
C TRP A 155 0.22 -5.74 16.76
N MET A 156 -0.35 -4.60 16.37
CA MET A 156 -1.80 -4.46 16.16
C MET A 156 -2.30 -5.40 15.06
N THR A 157 -1.54 -5.52 13.98
CA THR A 157 -1.85 -6.39 12.84
C THR A 157 -1.77 -7.87 13.26
N ALA A 158 -0.74 -8.26 14.02
CA ALA A 158 -0.63 -9.62 14.54
C ALA A 158 -1.78 -9.99 15.49
N ARG A 159 -2.22 -9.04 16.32
CA ARG A 159 -3.28 -9.27 17.33
C ARG A 159 -4.69 -9.14 16.77
N SER A 160 -4.89 -8.48 15.63
CA SER A 160 -6.16 -8.41 14.91
C SER A 160 -6.47 -9.65 14.07
N GLY A 161 -5.60 -10.67 14.10
CA GLY A 161 -5.76 -11.91 13.34
C GLY A 161 -5.34 -11.78 11.88
N ALA A 162 -4.52 -10.78 11.53
CA ALA A 162 -4.01 -10.61 10.18
C ALA A 162 -3.24 -11.85 9.69
N LEU A 163 -3.36 -12.11 8.40
CA LEU A 163 -2.65 -13.16 7.72
C LEU A 163 -1.39 -12.54 7.12
N PHE A 164 -0.23 -13.11 7.38
CA PHE A 164 1.04 -12.61 6.84
C PHE A 164 1.44 -13.42 5.62
N ILE A 165 1.85 -12.73 4.56
CA ILE A 165 2.42 -13.32 3.35
C ILE A 165 3.88 -12.89 3.21
N ASP A 166 4.75 -13.90 3.16
CA ASP A 166 6.14 -13.72 2.72
C ASP A 166 6.18 -13.88 1.21
N ARG A 167 6.46 -12.78 0.51
CA ARG A 167 6.45 -12.73 -0.96
C ARG A 167 7.82 -13.05 -1.56
N ASP A 168 8.86 -13.01 -0.73
CA ASP A 168 10.22 -13.36 -1.13
C ASP A 168 10.41 -14.89 -1.09
N ARG A 169 9.57 -15.60 -0.31
CA ARG A 169 9.49 -17.07 -0.30
C ARG A 169 8.28 -17.60 -1.06
N ILE A 170 8.43 -17.74 -2.37
CA ILE A 170 7.44 -18.39 -3.27
C ILE A 170 6.96 -19.75 -2.74
N ARG A 171 7.85 -20.53 -2.09
CA ARG A 171 7.53 -21.84 -1.49
C ARG A 171 6.51 -21.76 -0.35
N ALA A 172 6.38 -20.61 0.32
CA ALA A 172 5.41 -20.39 1.40
C ALA A 172 4.01 -19.98 0.90
N LEU A 173 3.87 -19.70 -0.39
CA LEU A 173 2.62 -19.21 -0.97
C LEU A 173 1.46 -20.22 -0.84
N PRO A 174 1.63 -21.53 -1.10
CA PRO A 174 0.54 -22.49 -0.92
C PRO A 174 0.01 -22.54 0.52
N GLY A 175 0.91 -22.52 1.51
CA GLY A 175 0.52 -22.48 2.93
C GLY A 175 -0.24 -21.20 3.30
N THR A 176 0.13 -20.06 2.70
CA THR A 176 -0.61 -18.81 2.88
C THR A 176 -2.01 -18.88 2.29
N VAL A 177 -2.15 -19.43 1.08
CA VAL A 177 -3.45 -19.65 0.41
C VAL A 177 -4.34 -20.56 1.26
N ALA A 178 -3.80 -21.66 1.77
CA ALA A 178 -4.53 -22.58 2.64
C ALA A 178 -5.04 -21.90 3.92
N ARG A 179 -4.21 -21.06 4.58
CA ARG A 179 -4.62 -20.29 5.76
C ARG A 179 -5.70 -19.25 5.47
N ILE A 180 -5.63 -18.58 4.31
CA ILE A 180 -6.70 -17.68 3.87
C ILE A 180 -7.99 -18.47 3.64
N ALA A 181 -7.92 -19.61 2.95
CA ALA A 181 -9.08 -20.44 2.66
C ALA A 181 -9.72 -20.98 3.95
N GLU A 182 -8.92 -21.35 4.94
CA GLU A 182 -9.38 -21.80 6.26
C GLU A 182 -10.12 -20.68 7.02
N ALA A 183 -9.56 -19.47 7.06
CA ALA A 183 -10.24 -18.32 7.68
C ALA A 183 -11.57 -18.00 6.97
N LEU A 184 -11.57 -18.02 5.64
CA LEU A 184 -12.78 -17.81 4.85
C LEU A 184 -13.84 -18.89 5.14
N ARG A 185 -13.46 -20.17 5.20
CA ARG A 185 -14.34 -21.29 5.56
C ARG A 185 -14.88 -21.18 7.00
N ALA A 186 -14.09 -20.62 7.91
CA ALA A 186 -14.50 -20.35 9.28
C ALA A 186 -15.50 -19.18 9.42
N GLY A 187 -15.85 -18.52 8.30
CA GLY A 187 -16.80 -17.41 8.28
C GLY A 187 -16.15 -16.03 8.43
N ASP A 188 -14.81 -15.95 8.48
CA ASP A 188 -14.10 -14.67 8.56
C ASP A 188 -14.11 -13.95 7.21
N ALA A 189 -14.19 -12.62 7.24
CA ALA A 189 -13.83 -11.80 6.09
C ALA A 189 -12.30 -11.65 6.04
N VAL A 190 -11.73 -11.77 4.84
CA VAL A 190 -10.30 -11.52 4.57
C VAL A 190 -10.17 -10.38 3.57
N ALA A 191 -9.40 -9.35 3.92
CA ALA A 191 -9.14 -8.20 3.05
C ALA A 191 -7.75 -8.30 2.40
N VAL A 192 -7.68 -8.05 1.09
CA VAL A 192 -6.45 -8.15 0.31
C VAL A 192 -6.35 -6.99 -0.68
N PHE A 193 -5.13 -6.50 -0.86
CA PHE A 193 -4.73 -5.61 -1.95
C PHE A 193 -3.97 -6.40 -3.02
N PRO A 194 -4.64 -6.94 -4.06
CA PRO A 194 -4.05 -7.96 -4.91
C PRO A 194 -2.97 -7.42 -5.85
N GLU A 195 -2.86 -6.10 -6.03
CA GLU A 195 -1.78 -5.44 -6.77
C GLU A 195 -0.41 -5.73 -6.15
N GLY A 196 -0.37 -5.92 -4.83
CA GLY A 196 0.84 -6.17 -4.08
C GLY A 196 1.76 -4.97 -3.89
N SER A 197 1.42 -3.81 -4.42
CA SER A 197 2.10 -2.53 -4.21
C SER A 197 1.06 -1.42 -4.23
N THR A 198 1.42 -0.24 -3.74
CA THR A 198 0.60 0.96 -3.82
C THR A 198 0.85 1.69 -5.14
N TRP A 199 -0.20 2.21 -5.74
CA TRP A 199 -0.20 3.00 -6.96
C TRP A 199 -0.68 4.42 -6.68
N CYS A 200 -0.51 5.33 -7.63
CA CYS A 200 -0.89 6.72 -7.41
C CYS A 200 -2.41 6.99 -7.51
N GLY A 201 -3.23 5.98 -7.80
CA GLY A 201 -4.67 6.12 -7.98
C GLY A 201 -5.10 6.63 -9.37
N ARG A 202 -4.15 7.05 -10.22
CA ARG A 202 -4.40 7.35 -11.65
C ARG A 202 -4.35 6.10 -12.52
N ALA A 203 -3.54 5.13 -12.10
CA ALA A 203 -3.41 3.81 -12.71
C ALA A 203 -3.42 2.76 -11.60
N GLN A 204 -3.55 1.49 -11.98
CA GLN A 204 -3.48 0.36 -11.06
C GLN A 204 -2.66 -0.79 -11.65
N GLY A 205 -2.14 -1.63 -10.76
CA GLY A 205 -1.45 -2.85 -11.13
C GLY A 205 -2.40 -3.98 -11.54
N HIS A 206 -1.82 -5.13 -11.90
CA HIS A 206 -2.59 -6.35 -12.09
C HIS A 206 -2.91 -7.01 -10.75
N PHE A 207 -4.13 -7.51 -10.63
CA PHE A 207 -4.54 -8.29 -9.47
C PHE A 207 -3.88 -9.67 -9.50
N ARG A 208 -3.09 -9.98 -8.46
CA ARG A 208 -2.42 -11.27 -8.32
C ARG A 208 -3.40 -12.33 -7.87
N ARG A 209 -3.25 -13.51 -8.46
CA ARG A 209 -4.24 -14.61 -8.41
C ARG A 209 -4.23 -15.45 -7.13
N ALA A 210 -3.23 -15.27 -6.26
CA ALA A 210 -3.02 -16.15 -5.10
C ALA A 210 -4.20 -16.10 -4.11
N ALA A 211 -4.64 -14.90 -3.72
CA ALA A 211 -5.78 -14.76 -2.81
C ALA A 211 -7.10 -15.24 -3.43
N PHE A 212 -7.26 -15.09 -4.74
CA PHE A 212 -8.44 -15.59 -5.46
C PHE A 212 -8.50 -17.12 -5.50
N GLN A 213 -7.36 -17.82 -5.49
CA GLN A 213 -7.36 -19.27 -5.30
C GLN A 213 -7.97 -19.63 -3.94
N ALA A 214 -7.64 -18.91 -2.87
CA ALA A 214 -8.19 -19.18 -1.55
C ALA A 214 -9.71 -18.97 -1.50
N ALA A 215 -10.25 -17.99 -2.23
CA ALA A 215 -11.69 -17.79 -2.35
C ALA A 215 -12.37 -18.95 -3.09
N LEU A 216 -11.76 -19.47 -4.16
CA LEU A 216 -12.24 -20.66 -4.87
C LEU A 216 -12.20 -21.89 -3.97
N ASP A 217 -11.08 -22.14 -3.29
CA ASP A 217 -10.89 -23.28 -2.40
C ASP A 217 -11.87 -23.25 -1.21
N ALA A 218 -12.27 -22.06 -0.77
CA ALA A 218 -13.23 -21.87 0.31
C ALA A 218 -14.69 -21.82 -0.16
N GLY A 219 -14.96 -21.69 -1.46
CA GLY A 219 -16.31 -21.55 -2.00
C GLY A 219 -17.02 -20.27 -1.55
N VAL A 220 -16.30 -19.16 -1.36
CA VAL A 220 -16.85 -17.89 -0.85
C VAL A 220 -16.90 -16.80 -1.90
N PRO A 221 -17.81 -15.80 -1.77
CA PRO A 221 -17.87 -14.69 -2.70
C PRO A 221 -16.62 -13.80 -2.61
N VAL A 222 -16.34 -13.11 -3.72
CA VAL A 222 -15.34 -12.04 -3.78
C VAL A 222 -16.04 -10.70 -3.87
N GLN A 223 -15.71 -9.77 -2.98
CA GLN A 223 -16.28 -8.44 -2.94
C GLN A 223 -15.24 -7.41 -3.41
N PRO A 224 -15.35 -6.89 -4.64
CA PRO A 224 -14.50 -5.80 -5.08
C PRO A 224 -14.91 -4.50 -4.39
N VAL A 225 -13.91 -3.72 -3.97
CA VAL A 225 -14.06 -2.35 -3.47
C VAL A 225 -13.12 -1.46 -4.26
N ARG A 226 -13.68 -0.39 -4.82
CA ARG A 226 -12.89 0.62 -5.50
C ARG A 226 -12.54 1.74 -4.52
N LEU A 227 -11.25 2.02 -4.38
CA LEU A 227 -10.72 3.10 -3.56
C LEU A 227 -10.25 4.25 -4.44
N ARG A 228 -10.72 5.45 -4.13
CA ARG A 228 -10.36 6.70 -4.83
C ARG A 228 -10.10 7.81 -3.83
N TYR A 229 -9.20 8.71 -4.20
CA TYR A 229 -8.93 9.94 -3.48
C TYR A 229 -9.24 11.12 -4.38
N ARG A 230 -9.98 12.08 -3.85
CA ARG A 230 -10.48 13.24 -4.59
C ARG A 230 -10.36 14.51 -3.77
N ALA A 231 -10.24 15.64 -4.46
CA ALA A 231 -10.50 16.94 -3.85
C ALA A 231 -12.00 17.09 -3.57
N ALA A 232 -12.39 18.11 -2.78
CA ALA A 232 -13.80 18.36 -2.45
C ALA A 232 -14.68 18.55 -3.68
N GLN A 233 -14.10 19.13 -4.72
CA GLN A 233 -14.72 19.48 -5.98
C GLN A 233 -14.90 18.25 -6.89
N GLY A 234 -14.52 17.05 -6.43
CA GLY A 234 -14.71 15.79 -7.15
C GLY A 234 -13.61 15.45 -8.14
N THR A 235 -12.57 16.29 -8.29
CA THR A 235 -11.42 15.98 -9.13
C THR A 235 -10.52 14.92 -8.48
N PRO A 236 -9.91 14.00 -9.27
CA PRO A 236 -8.93 13.05 -8.73
C PRO A 236 -7.76 13.78 -8.06
N ASP A 237 -7.38 13.31 -6.87
CA ASP A 237 -6.30 13.88 -6.07
C ASP A 237 -5.34 12.77 -5.65
N THR A 238 -4.05 13.04 -5.78
CA THR A 238 -2.96 12.09 -5.52
C THR A 238 -2.21 12.39 -4.23
N ALA A 239 -2.63 13.40 -3.45
CA ALA A 239 -2.01 13.75 -2.17
C ALA A 239 -1.91 12.57 -1.19
N ALA A 240 -2.88 11.64 -1.23
CA ALA A 240 -2.90 10.44 -0.41
C ALA A 240 -2.01 9.31 -0.91
N ALA A 241 -1.56 9.34 -2.16
CA ALA A 241 -0.76 8.28 -2.75
C ALA A 241 0.51 8.05 -1.92
N PHE A 242 0.86 6.79 -1.66
CA PHE A 242 2.09 6.41 -1.00
C PHE A 242 2.91 5.57 -1.98
N VAL A 243 3.83 6.18 -2.73
CA VAL A 243 4.44 5.55 -3.91
C VAL A 243 5.95 5.73 -3.99
N GLY A 244 6.62 4.75 -4.61
CA GLY A 244 8.05 4.81 -4.90
C GLY A 244 8.89 5.00 -3.64
N ALA A 245 9.76 6.01 -3.65
CA ALA A 245 10.67 6.34 -2.54
C ALA A 245 10.03 7.23 -1.46
N ASP A 246 8.70 7.42 -1.45
CA ASP A 246 8.04 8.13 -0.35
C ASP A 246 8.34 7.43 0.98
N SER A 247 8.78 8.20 1.98
CA SER A 247 8.75 7.72 3.36
C SER A 247 7.34 7.81 3.92
N LEU A 248 7.02 6.96 4.92
CA LEU A 248 5.72 7.02 5.60
C LEU A 248 5.48 8.41 6.18
N LEU A 249 6.48 9.02 6.82
CA LEU A 249 6.39 10.36 7.41
C LEU A 249 6.09 11.43 6.36
N THR A 250 6.74 11.36 5.20
CA THR A 250 6.50 12.28 4.07
C THR A 250 5.04 12.19 3.60
N SER A 251 4.53 10.97 3.43
CA SER A 251 3.13 10.74 3.02
C SER A 251 2.13 11.19 4.09
N VAL A 252 2.39 10.87 5.36
CA VAL A 252 1.55 11.31 6.50
C VAL A 252 1.49 12.83 6.54
N TRP A 253 2.64 13.51 6.48
CA TRP A 253 2.71 14.96 6.47
C TRP A 253 1.90 15.55 5.32
N ARG A 254 2.07 15.03 4.10
CA ARG A 254 1.31 15.45 2.91
C ARG A 254 -0.20 15.29 3.12
N VAL A 255 -0.66 14.16 3.64
CA VAL A 255 -2.08 13.89 3.92
C VAL A 255 -2.64 14.87 4.95
N VAL A 256 -1.99 15.04 6.11
CA VAL A 256 -2.54 15.90 7.17
C VAL A 256 -2.51 17.38 6.80
N ARG A 257 -1.65 17.76 5.85
CA ARG A 257 -1.54 19.10 5.26
C ARG A 257 -2.54 19.35 4.14
N ALA A 258 -3.07 18.29 3.52
CA ALA A 258 -4.01 18.38 2.41
C ALA A 258 -5.29 19.11 2.81
N ARG A 259 -5.83 19.89 1.87
CA ARG A 259 -7.12 20.57 2.03
C ARG A 259 -8.21 19.75 1.38
N GLU A 260 -9.23 19.43 2.19
CA GLU A 260 -10.51 18.89 1.75
C GLU A 260 -10.47 17.53 1.02
N LEU A 261 -9.38 16.78 1.19
CA LEU A 261 -9.21 15.42 0.68
C LEU A 261 -10.39 14.53 1.09
N VAL A 262 -10.94 13.82 0.12
CA VAL A 262 -12.02 12.86 0.28
C VAL A 262 -11.50 11.49 -0.12
N ALA A 263 -11.62 10.53 0.78
CA ALA A 263 -11.44 9.12 0.52
C ALA A 263 -12.80 8.49 0.22
N GLU A 264 -12.92 7.91 -0.97
CA GLU A 264 -14.12 7.25 -1.47
C GLU A 264 -13.87 5.75 -1.55
N ALA A 265 -14.74 4.97 -0.90
CA ALA A 265 -14.80 3.52 -1.03
C ALA A 265 -16.13 3.14 -1.67
N GLU A 266 -16.09 2.65 -2.89
CA GLU A 266 -17.26 2.23 -3.66
C GLU A 266 -17.30 0.69 -3.65
N VAL A 267 -18.22 0.13 -2.88
CA VAL A 267 -18.42 -1.32 -2.79
C VAL A 267 -19.19 -1.78 -4.02
N ARG A 268 -18.58 -2.67 -4.81
CA ARG A 268 -19.15 -3.14 -6.08
C ARG A 268 -20.08 -4.32 -5.85
N GLU A 269 -20.65 -4.90 -6.89
CA GLU A 269 -21.42 -6.14 -6.73
C GLU A 269 -20.48 -7.31 -6.37
N PRO A 270 -20.88 -8.20 -5.45
CA PRO A 270 -20.09 -9.38 -5.12
C PRO A 270 -20.11 -10.36 -6.28
N ILE A 271 -18.94 -10.95 -6.56
CA ILE A 271 -18.79 -12.05 -7.51
C ILE A 271 -19.12 -13.34 -6.76
N ALA A 272 -20.17 -14.04 -7.20
CA ALA A 272 -20.66 -15.23 -6.54
C ALA A 272 -19.64 -16.40 -6.61
N PRO A 273 -19.65 -17.31 -5.61
CA PRO A 273 -18.86 -18.53 -5.70
C PRO A 273 -19.21 -19.32 -6.96
N GLY A 274 -18.20 -19.89 -7.63
CA GLY A 274 -18.40 -20.72 -8.82
C GLY A 274 -18.77 -19.98 -10.10
N SER A 275 -18.96 -18.66 -10.09
CA SER A 275 -19.29 -17.88 -11.31
C SER A 275 -18.10 -17.73 -12.27
N CYS A 276 -16.88 -18.02 -11.81
CA CYS A 276 -15.66 -17.99 -12.61
C CYS A 276 -14.98 -19.36 -12.56
N PRO A 277 -14.49 -19.89 -13.70
CA PRO A 277 -13.92 -21.24 -13.77
C PRO A 277 -12.56 -21.37 -13.09
N ASP A 278 -11.81 -20.27 -12.96
CA ASP A 278 -10.47 -20.30 -12.39
C ASP A 278 -10.07 -18.99 -11.69
N ARG A 279 -8.95 -19.03 -10.96
CA ARG A 279 -8.42 -17.89 -10.21
C ARG A 279 -8.00 -16.71 -11.10
N ARG A 280 -7.78 -16.92 -12.40
CA ARG A 280 -7.37 -15.87 -13.34
C ARG A 280 -8.60 -15.06 -13.74
N SER A 281 -9.62 -15.72 -14.25
CA SER A 281 -10.90 -15.13 -14.63
C SER A 281 -11.57 -14.42 -13.44
N LEU A 282 -11.51 -15.02 -12.24
CA LEU A 282 -12.01 -14.38 -11.02
C LEU A 282 -11.25 -13.09 -10.66
N ALA A 283 -9.92 -13.11 -10.76
CA ALA A 283 -9.10 -11.92 -10.50
C ALA A 283 -9.35 -10.81 -11.54
N GLU A 284 -9.51 -11.18 -12.81
CA GLU A 284 -9.80 -10.26 -13.91
C GLU A 284 -11.19 -9.63 -13.76
N ALA A 285 -12.22 -10.43 -13.44
CA ALA A 285 -13.57 -9.93 -13.16
C ALA A 285 -13.58 -8.95 -11.98
N ALA A 286 -12.89 -9.30 -10.88
CA ALA A 286 -12.76 -8.40 -9.73
C ALA A 286 -12.02 -7.10 -10.10
N GLN A 287 -10.94 -7.20 -10.88
CA GLN A 287 -10.17 -6.05 -11.32
C GLN A 287 -11.00 -5.12 -12.23
N LEU A 288 -11.76 -5.67 -13.19
CA LEU A 288 -12.64 -4.90 -14.07
C LEU A 288 -13.70 -4.13 -13.27
N SER A 289 -14.28 -4.73 -12.24
CA SER A 289 -15.25 -4.09 -11.36
C SER A 289 -14.70 -2.88 -10.60
N THR A 290 -13.39 -2.80 -10.36
CA THR A 290 -12.77 -1.61 -9.73
C THR A 290 -12.56 -0.44 -10.70
N GLY A 291 -12.71 -0.65 -12.01
CA GLY A 291 -12.91 0.43 -13.00
C GLY A 291 -11.80 1.48 -13.14
N LEU A 292 -10.58 1.27 -12.62
CA LEU A 292 -9.42 2.08 -12.97
C LEU A 292 -8.91 1.61 -14.35
N GLY A 293 -9.58 2.11 -15.39
CA GLY A 293 -9.30 1.83 -16.80
C GLY A 293 -7.95 2.41 -17.22
N GLY A 294 -6.92 1.58 -17.11
CA GLY A 294 -5.54 1.96 -17.45
C GLY A 294 -4.57 0.90 -16.96
N VAL A 295 -4.77 -0.35 -17.36
CA VAL A 295 -3.74 -1.37 -17.18
C VAL A 295 -2.58 -0.98 -18.10
N VAL A 296 -1.52 -0.39 -17.55
CA VAL A 296 -0.31 -0.12 -18.32
C VAL A 296 0.36 -1.46 -18.64
N ARG A 297 0.00 -2.05 -19.78
CA ARG A 297 0.81 -3.10 -20.42
C ARG A 297 2.12 -2.44 -20.86
N ARG A 298 3.18 -2.69 -20.10
CA ARG A 298 4.54 -2.20 -20.33
C ARG A 298 4.96 -2.37 -21.81
N ARG A 299 5.06 -1.27 -22.55
CA ARG A 299 6.04 -1.07 -23.63
C ARG A 299 6.61 0.34 -23.45
N LEU A 300 7.79 0.43 -22.85
CA LEU A 300 8.58 1.67 -22.89
C LEU A 300 9.21 1.77 -24.28
N PRO A 301 9.08 2.89 -25.01
CA PRO A 301 9.91 3.13 -26.17
C PRO A 301 11.35 3.34 -25.70
N VAL A 302 12.27 2.53 -26.22
CA VAL A 302 13.70 2.82 -26.16
C VAL A 302 13.90 4.09 -26.97
N ARG A 303 14.12 5.20 -26.28
CA ARG A 303 14.52 6.45 -26.90
C ARG A 303 16.00 6.27 -27.28
N THR A 304 16.27 5.75 -28.47
CA THR A 304 17.61 5.80 -29.07
C THR A 304 17.95 7.28 -29.22
N GLY A 305 18.92 7.74 -28.42
CA GLY A 305 19.45 9.09 -28.52
C GLY A 305 19.98 9.33 -29.94
N GLY A 306 19.48 10.37 -30.58
CA GLY A 306 20.08 10.92 -31.78
C GLY A 306 21.46 11.47 -31.44
N GLY A 307 22.49 10.77 -31.90
CA GLY A 307 23.82 11.32 -32.07
C GLY A 307 23.88 12.02 -33.41
N ARG A 308 24.11 13.33 -33.38
CA ARG A 308 24.54 14.12 -34.54
C ARG A 308 25.88 13.60 -35.03
N ALA A 309 26.01 13.46 -36.35
CA ALA A 309 27.25 13.66 -37.08
C ALA A 309 26.94 14.67 -38.19
#